data_AF-A0A520G370-F1
#
_entry.id   AF-A0A520G370-F1
#
_cell.length_a   1.000
_cell.length_b   1.000
_cell.length_c   1.000
_cell.angle_alpha   90.00
_cell.angle_beta   90.00
_cell.angle_gamma   90.00
#
_symmetry.space_group_name_H-M   'P 1'
#
loop_
_entity.id
_entity.type
_entity.pdbx_description
1 polymer ?
#
loop_
_entity_poly.entity_id
_entity_poly.type
_entity_poly.pdbx_seq_one_letter_code
_entity_poly.pdbx_strand_id
1 'polypeptide(L)'
;AGNPLPYALFGIAVLGLTIVWMKPEPAAAPVAGAAVPKVAFADVQKVLEQRCYQCHGAALQMKNVRVDSPDQVAAHAQGIYQQVVVTKIMPMNNATGITDAERALIGKWFEAGAKTGN
;
A
#
# COMPACT_ATOMS: atom_id res chain seq x y z
N ALA A 1 -27.18 43.74 13.67
CA ALA A 1 -26.36 42.53 13.39
C ALA A 1 -24.90 42.94 13.45
N GLY A 2 -24.07 42.24 14.21
CA GLY A 2 -22.64 42.57 14.35
C GLY A 2 -21.87 42.36 13.05
N ASN A 3 -20.79 43.11 12.85
CA ASN A 3 -19.95 43.01 11.66
C ASN A 3 -19.31 41.59 11.60
N PRO A 4 -19.52 40.80 10.53
CA PRO A 4 -18.99 39.43 10.42
C PRO A 4 -17.51 39.37 10.02
N LEU A 5 -16.92 40.50 9.58
CA LEU A 5 -15.53 40.60 9.14
C LEU A 5 -14.47 40.03 10.12
N PRO A 6 -14.52 40.29 11.44
CA PRO A 6 -13.51 39.77 12.37
C PRO A 6 -13.53 38.25 12.48
N TYR A 7 -14.70 37.62 12.38
CA TYR A 7 -14.82 36.16 12.38
C TYR A 7 -14.27 35.55 11.09
N ALA A 8 -14.50 36.20 9.95
CA ALA A 8 -13.93 35.77 8.67
C ALA A 8 -12.40 35.85 8.66
N LEU A 9 -11.83 36.94 9.18
CA LEU A 9 -10.38 37.12 9.30
C LEU A 9 -9.76 36.10 10.27
N PHE A 10 -10.42 35.81 11.38
CA PHE A 10 -9.98 34.78 12.32
C PHE A 10 -9.98 33.39 11.68
N GLY A 11 -11.04 33.03 10.94
CA GLY A 11 -11.10 31.76 10.21
C GLY A 11 -9.98 31.61 9.17
N ILE A 12 -9.70 32.68 8.41
CA ILE A 12 -8.59 32.69 7.44
C ILE A 12 -7.24 32.54 8.13
N ALA A 13 -7.03 33.21 9.27
CA ALA A 13 -5.79 33.09 10.03
C ALA A 13 -5.55 31.66 10.54
N VAL A 14 -6.59 31.01 11.09
CA VAL A 14 -6.49 29.63 11.58
C VAL A 14 -6.21 28.66 10.43
N LEU A 15 -6.92 28.78 9.31
CA LEU A 15 -6.69 27.93 8.13
C LEU A 15 -5.30 28.13 7.52
N GLY A 16 -4.82 29.37 7.45
CA GLY A 16 -3.47 29.66 6.98
C GLY A 16 -2.42 29.02 7.88
N LEU A 17 -2.61 29.09 9.20
CA LEU A 17 -1.67 28.54 10.18
C LEU A 17 -1.63 27.00 10.11
N THR A 18 -2.78 26.33 9.94
CA THR A 18 -2.81 24.86 9.79
C THR A 18 -2.14 24.41 8.50
N ILE A 19 -2.34 25.11 7.37
CA ILE A 19 -1.70 24.78 6.09
C ILE A 19 -0.17 24.88 6.20
N VAL A 20 0.33 25.93 6.84
CA VAL A 20 1.79 26.10 7.06
C VAL A 20 2.32 25.01 7.99
N TRP A 21 1.55 24.63 9.02
CA TRP A 21 1.94 23.60 9.97
C TRP A 21 1.96 22.19 9.36
N MET A 22 1.11 21.94 8.37
CA MET A 22 1.02 20.65 7.67
C MET A 22 1.99 20.54 6.48
N LYS A 23 2.94 21.46 6.33
CA LYS A 23 3.97 21.40 5.28
C LYS A 23 4.71 20.06 5.39
N PRO A 24 4.62 19.18 4.38
CA PRO A 24 5.22 17.85 4.44
C PRO A 24 6.75 17.96 4.54
N GLU A 25 7.32 17.14 5.41
CA GLU A 25 8.76 16.95 5.51
C GLU A 25 9.27 16.42 4.15
N PRO A 26 10.35 16.99 3.58
CA PRO A 26 10.89 16.50 2.31
C PRO A 26 11.31 15.04 2.45
N ALA A 27 10.53 14.14 1.84
CA ALA A 27 10.90 12.75 1.68
C ALA A 27 12.14 12.65 0.79
N ALA A 28 13.14 11.90 1.24
CA ALA A 28 14.36 11.68 0.47
C ALA A 28 14.01 11.12 -0.92
N ALA A 29 14.59 11.71 -1.96
CA ALA A 29 14.43 11.22 -3.33
C ALA A 29 14.94 9.78 -3.43
N PRO A 30 14.24 8.88 -4.14
CA PRO A 30 14.72 7.52 -4.34
C PRO A 30 16.06 7.57 -5.08
N VAL A 31 17.06 6.87 -4.53
CA VAL A 31 18.37 6.71 -5.17
C VAL A 31 18.21 5.92 -6.46
N ALA A 32 18.32 6.59 -7.61
CA ALA A 32 18.33 5.95 -8.90
C ALA A 32 19.63 5.14 -9.05
N GLY A 33 19.52 3.81 -9.10
CA GLY A 33 20.66 2.92 -9.38
C GLY A 33 20.97 1.86 -8.33
N ALA A 34 20.24 1.80 -7.21
CA ALA A 34 20.28 0.60 -6.38
C ALA A 34 19.69 -0.56 -7.17
N ALA A 35 20.52 -1.54 -7.55
CA ALA A 35 20.05 -2.81 -8.08
C ALA A 35 19.21 -3.47 -6.99
N VAL A 36 17.90 -3.25 -7.03
CA VAL A 36 16.96 -3.93 -6.15
C VAL A 36 17.15 -5.42 -6.45
N PRO A 37 17.58 -6.23 -5.46
CA PRO A 37 17.73 -7.66 -5.69
C PRO A 37 16.41 -8.18 -6.25
N LYS A 38 16.49 -8.85 -7.40
CA LYS A 38 15.34 -9.34 -8.14
C LYS A 38 14.57 -10.29 -7.20
N VAL A 39 13.49 -9.79 -6.59
CA VAL A 39 12.62 -10.64 -5.78
C VAL A 39 11.92 -11.58 -6.75
N ALA A 40 12.20 -12.87 -6.64
CA ALA A 40 11.54 -13.88 -7.45
C ALA A 40 10.05 -13.90 -7.09
N PHE A 41 9.18 -13.84 -8.09
CA PHE A 41 7.74 -13.91 -7.86
C PHE A 41 7.34 -15.18 -7.10
N ALA A 42 8.06 -16.28 -7.28
CA ALA A 42 7.84 -17.53 -6.56
C ALA A 42 7.87 -17.37 -5.02
N ASP A 43 8.72 -16.48 -4.48
CA ASP A 43 8.78 -16.25 -3.04
C ASP A 43 7.60 -15.40 -2.55
N VAL A 44 7.17 -14.43 -3.36
CA VAL A 44 5.93 -13.67 -3.10
C VAL A 44 4.72 -14.58 -3.16
N GLN A 45 4.66 -15.48 -4.15
CA GLN A 45 3.55 -16.40 -4.34
C GLN A 45 3.37 -17.33 -3.13
N LYS A 46 4.45 -17.81 -2.50
CA LYS A 46 4.37 -18.58 -1.25
C LYS A 46 3.70 -17.78 -0.12
N VAL A 47 4.02 -16.49 -0.01
CA VAL A 47 3.37 -15.61 0.97
C VAL A 47 1.89 -15.42 0.62
N LEU A 48 1.55 -15.17 -0.64
CA LEU A 48 0.16 -15.02 -1.07
C LEU A 48 -0.65 -16.29 -0.81
N GLU A 49 -0.07 -17.46 -1.05
CA GLU A 49 -0.67 -18.76 -0.78
C GLU A 49 -0.98 -18.94 0.71
N GLN A 50 -0.01 -18.67 1.58
CA GLN A 50 -0.15 -18.87 3.02
C GLN A 50 -1.03 -17.81 3.69
N ARG A 51 -1.07 -16.58 3.16
CA ARG A 51 -1.67 -15.43 3.86
C ARG A 51 -2.93 -14.89 3.20
N CYS A 52 -3.20 -15.19 1.93
CA CYS A 52 -4.22 -14.49 1.16
C CYS A 52 -5.23 -15.41 0.48
N TYR A 53 -4.88 -16.65 0.13
CA TYR A 53 -5.75 -17.54 -0.67
C TYR A 53 -7.04 -17.94 0.03
N GLN A 54 -7.07 -17.91 1.36
CA GLN A 54 -8.30 -18.20 2.12
C GLN A 54 -9.46 -17.28 1.75
N CYS A 55 -9.17 -16.02 1.39
CA CYS A 55 -10.18 -15.01 1.04
C CYS A 55 -10.08 -14.53 -0.42
N HIS A 56 -8.95 -14.74 -1.08
CA HIS A 56 -8.65 -14.24 -2.44
C HIS A 56 -8.12 -15.34 -3.39
N GLY A 57 -8.36 -16.61 -3.08
CA GLY A 57 -7.97 -17.76 -3.91
C GLY A 57 -9.07 -18.19 -4.90
N ALA A 58 -8.89 -19.37 -5.50
CA ALA A 58 -9.84 -19.90 -6.48
C ALA A 58 -11.26 -20.11 -5.93
N ALA A 59 -11.35 -20.61 -4.68
CA ALA A 59 -12.63 -20.93 -4.04
C ALA A 59 -13.39 -19.69 -3.55
N LEU A 60 -12.69 -18.63 -3.15
CA LEU A 60 -13.27 -17.41 -2.60
C LEU A 60 -12.51 -16.18 -3.11
N GLN A 61 -13.25 -15.27 -3.73
CA GLN A 61 -12.70 -14.09 -4.41
C GLN A 61 -13.30 -12.83 -3.79
N MET A 62 -12.88 -12.50 -2.57
CA MET A 62 -13.43 -11.34 -1.88
C MET A 62 -13.24 -10.08 -2.71
N LYS A 63 -14.34 -9.33 -2.91
CA LYS A 63 -14.41 -8.15 -3.78
C LYS A 63 -13.98 -8.42 -5.23
N ASN A 64 -14.13 -9.64 -5.72
CA ASN A 64 -13.68 -10.10 -7.04
C ASN A 64 -12.17 -9.92 -7.28
N VAL A 65 -11.36 -9.96 -6.21
CA VAL A 65 -9.89 -9.91 -6.31
C VAL A 65 -9.34 -11.31 -6.14
N ARG A 66 -8.52 -11.73 -7.13
CA ARG A 66 -7.82 -13.02 -7.18
C ARG A 66 -6.32 -12.81 -7.02
N VAL A 67 -5.70 -13.59 -6.14
CA VAL A 67 -4.25 -13.53 -5.88
C VAL A 67 -3.54 -14.87 -6.04
N ASP A 68 -4.26 -15.91 -6.45
CA ASP A 68 -3.71 -17.24 -6.79
C ASP A 68 -3.32 -17.40 -8.25
N SER A 69 -3.75 -16.49 -9.12
CA SER A 69 -3.35 -16.44 -10.53
C SER A 69 -2.29 -15.37 -10.75
N PRO A 70 -1.13 -15.68 -11.35
CA PRO A 70 -0.08 -14.70 -11.66
C PRO A 70 -0.58 -13.50 -12.47
N ASP A 71 -1.48 -13.72 -13.43
CA ASP A 71 -2.04 -12.65 -14.26
C ASP A 71 -2.91 -11.70 -13.44
N GLN A 72 -3.70 -12.25 -12.52
CA GLN A 72 -4.56 -11.46 -11.63
C GLN A 72 -3.74 -10.72 -10.57
N VAL A 73 -2.68 -11.34 -10.06
CA VAL A 73 -1.73 -10.67 -9.14
C VAL A 73 -1.08 -9.47 -9.82
N ALA A 74 -0.65 -9.61 -11.08
CA ALA A 74 -0.09 -8.50 -11.84
C ALA A 74 -1.13 -7.38 -12.06
N ALA A 75 -2.35 -7.73 -12.47
CA ALA A 75 -3.44 -6.77 -12.67
C ALA A 75 -3.82 -6.00 -11.40
N HIS A 76 -3.66 -6.61 -10.22
CA HIS A 76 -4.00 -6.02 -8.93
C HIS A 76 -2.80 -5.60 -8.08
N ALA A 77 -1.59 -5.58 -8.64
CA ALA A 77 -0.35 -5.38 -7.89
C ALA A 77 -0.34 -4.10 -7.05
N GLN A 78 -0.82 -2.99 -7.61
CA GLN A 78 -0.92 -1.72 -6.90
C GLN A 78 -1.88 -1.82 -5.70
N GLY A 79 -3.04 -2.46 -5.88
CA GLY A 79 -4.00 -2.70 -4.80
C GLY A 79 -3.40 -3.56 -3.71
N ILE A 80 -2.70 -4.64 -4.07
CA ILE A 80 -2.00 -5.53 -3.13
C ILE A 80 -0.98 -4.73 -2.32
N TYR A 81 -0.13 -3.93 -2.96
CA TYR A 81 0.86 -3.10 -2.28
C TYR A 81 0.20 -2.11 -1.30
N GLN A 82 -0.85 -1.39 -1.74
CA GLN A 82 -1.53 -0.42 -0.89
C GLN A 82 -2.20 -1.08 0.32
N GLN A 83 -2.85 -2.23 0.14
CA GLN A 83 -3.59 -2.90 1.22
C GLN A 83 -2.67 -3.67 2.18
N VAL A 84 -1.60 -4.29 1.66
CA VAL A 84 -0.72 -5.17 2.43
C VAL A 84 0.51 -4.44 2.96
N VAL A 85 1.08 -3.51 2.22
CA VAL A 85 2.34 -2.86 2.63
C VAL A 85 2.09 -1.50 3.26
N VAL A 86 1.31 -0.64 2.59
CA VAL A 86 1.09 0.74 3.01
C VAL A 86 0.11 0.83 4.19
N THR A 87 -1.12 0.37 3.98
CA THR A 87 -2.18 0.48 4.99
C THR A 87 -2.17 -0.68 5.99
N LYS A 88 -1.53 -1.80 5.64
CA LYS A 88 -1.46 -3.04 6.43
C LYS A 88 -2.82 -3.61 6.86
N ILE A 89 -3.91 -3.22 6.19
CA ILE A 89 -5.29 -3.64 6.51
C ILE A 89 -5.57 -5.08 6.09
N MET A 90 -4.81 -5.61 5.12
CA MET A 90 -4.87 -7.01 4.72
C MET A 90 -3.65 -7.77 5.23
N PRO A 91 -3.81 -9.03 5.70
CA PRO A 91 -5.06 -9.73 5.97
C PRO A 91 -5.86 -9.05 7.09
N MET A 92 -7.20 -9.12 7.01
CA MET A 92 -8.10 -8.50 8.00
C MET A 92 -7.71 -8.90 9.42
N ASN A 93 -7.49 -7.92 10.31
CA ASN A 93 -7.02 -8.11 11.69
C ASN A 93 -5.79 -9.03 11.81
N ASN A 94 -4.96 -9.09 10.76
CA ASN A 94 -3.84 -10.03 10.66
C ASN A 94 -4.22 -11.51 10.91
N ALA A 95 -5.41 -11.93 10.45
CA ALA A 95 -5.96 -13.26 10.75
C ALA A 95 -5.04 -14.44 10.36
N THR A 96 -4.18 -14.28 9.36
CA THR A 96 -3.25 -15.34 8.90
C THR A 96 -1.82 -15.16 9.44
N GLY A 97 -1.59 -14.18 10.33
CA GLY A 97 -0.29 -13.93 10.95
C GLY A 97 0.81 -13.50 9.97
N ILE A 98 0.50 -12.66 8.98
CA ILE A 98 1.55 -12.10 8.11
C ILE A 98 2.51 -11.23 8.95
N THR A 99 3.80 -11.39 8.69
CA THR A 99 4.91 -10.70 9.35
C THR A 99 5.31 -9.45 8.57
N ASP A 100 6.01 -8.51 9.24
CA ASP A 100 6.56 -7.34 8.55
C ASP A 100 7.63 -7.73 7.50
N ALA A 101 8.33 -8.85 7.69
CA ALA A 101 9.31 -9.35 6.71
C ALA A 101 8.63 -9.82 5.42
N GLU A 102 7.50 -10.52 5.53
CA GLU A 102 6.67 -10.92 4.38
C GLU A 102 6.04 -9.70 3.68
N ARG A 103 5.57 -8.69 4.43
CA ARG A 103 5.10 -7.42 3.84
C ARG A 103 6.23 -6.70 3.11
N ALA A 104 7.43 -6.67 3.68
CA ALA A 104 8.59 -6.08 3.04
C ALA A 104 9.00 -6.82 1.76
N LEU A 105 8.85 -8.15 1.71
CA LEU A 105 9.06 -8.94 0.50
C LEU A 105 8.09 -8.51 -0.62
N ILE A 106 6.80 -8.39 -0.29
CA ILE A 106 5.77 -7.91 -1.23
C ILE A 106 6.08 -6.48 -1.68
N GLY A 107 6.52 -5.61 -0.76
CA GLY A 107 6.92 -4.23 -1.07
C GLY A 107 8.06 -4.17 -2.09
N LYS A 108 9.14 -4.91 -1.85
CA LYS A 108 10.29 -5.00 -2.77
C LYS A 108 9.91 -5.55 -4.13
N TRP A 109 9.02 -6.55 -4.19
CA TRP A 109 8.52 -7.08 -5.46
C TRP A 109 7.74 -6.04 -6.25
N PHE A 110 6.84 -5.28 -5.59
CA PHE A 110 6.09 -4.22 -6.23
C PHE A 110 7.01 -3.11 -6.76
N GLU A 111 7.96 -2.67 -5.93
CA GLU A 111 8.94 -1.64 -6.28
C GLU A 111 9.90 -2.08 -7.41
N ALA A 112 10.15 -3.39 -7.54
CA ALA A 112 10.89 -3.98 -8.65
C ALA A 112 10.07 -4.13 -9.95
N GLY A 113 8.85 -3.60 -9.99
CA GLY A 113 7.98 -3.57 -11.17
C GLY A 113 6.94 -4.69 -11.21
N ALA A 114 6.66 -5.35 -10.08
CA ALA A 114 5.55 -6.31 -9.91
C ALA A 114 5.49 -7.43 -10.96
N LYS A 115 6.64 -7.92 -11.41
CA LYS A 115 6.70 -8.97 -12.45
C LYS A 115 6.22 -10.30 -11.87
N THR A 116 5.37 -11.00 -12.63
CA THR A 116 4.83 -12.32 -12.26
C THR A 116 5.32 -13.45 -13.19
N GLY A 117 6.06 -13.11 -14.25
CA GLY A 117 6.79 -14.05 -15.10
C GLY A 117 8.27 -14.17 -14.71
N ASN A 118 8.93 -15.23 -15.21
CA ASN A 118 10.37 -15.49 -15.05
C ASN A 118 11.24 -14.47 -15.81
#